data_AF-Q97AK7-F1
#
_entry.id   AF-Q97AK7-F1
#
_cell.length_a   1.000
_cell.length_b   1.000
_cell.length_c   1.000
_cell.angle_alpha   90.00
_cell.angle_beta   90.00
_cell.angle_gamma   90.00
#
_symmetry.space_group_name_H-M   'P 1'
#
loop_
_entity.id
_entity.type
_entity.pdbx_description
1 polymer ?
#
loop_
_entity_poly.entity_id
_entity_poly.type
_entity_poly.pdbx_seq_one_letter_code
_entity_poly.pdbx_strand_id
1 'polypeptide(L)'
;MGINQETISNLLDSLIFMEAYRKEKSDYDNFSSIIEARKKAADNFALEIKNTVTNFDSSPMGIDIADTKSKIIDFVNLAVSQLKEKIEERAKADQQLIKQKMEGDFNKAIGSLNLFMAQDPLTILDYTLYLSNEGGSYQARVLFKCDDGISYEFILNCGIIPELKESLEVSSIVKGVRLPVRKGRSLMSSEISVDYEKLDRYYLKYAEYSPKYLNVTFTDEDTMSEVSIFYPIDNPDMIKIDYKDDSGKISVDGDPVLSKNTDYKAIKDITKGIISVLQNVLSKKKSVSSILMDNQNIIEKGDITAFVKYIFQKYSYLIKDLISKGSMSIDQLKARLDPVNPSIMQDLVAIVGVSK
;
A
#
# COMPACT_ATOMS: atom_id res chain seq x y z
N MET A 1 -8.83 11.09 -20.23
CA MET A 1 -7.98 12.11 -19.59
C MET A 1 -6.55 11.79 -19.95
N GLY A 2 -5.77 12.80 -20.33
CA GLY A 2 -4.54 12.60 -21.11
C GLY A 2 -3.29 12.70 -20.27
N ILE A 3 -2.35 11.79 -20.51
CA ILE A 3 -0.94 11.94 -20.17
C ILE A 3 -0.49 13.34 -20.62
N ASN A 4 -0.06 14.17 -19.68
CA ASN A 4 0.52 15.47 -19.94
C ASN A 4 1.95 15.54 -19.39
N GLN A 5 2.61 16.70 -19.53
CA GLN A 5 3.99 16.89 -19.07
C GLN A 5 4.14 16.64 -17.55
N GLU A 6 3.19 17.10 -16.74
CA GLU A 6 3.20 16.91 -15.29
C GLU A 6 3.00 15.43 -14.93
N THR A 7 2.09 14.73 -15.61
CA THR A 7 1.88 13.29 -15.44
C THR A 7 3.18 12.53 -15.69
N ILE A 8 3.86 12.79 -16.81
CA ILE A 8 5.14 12.16 -17.14
C ILE A 8 6.23 12.54 -16.12
N SER A 9 6.25 13.79 -15.67
CA SER A 9 7.17 14.25 -14.62
C SER A 9 7.04 13.40 -13.35
N ASN A 10 5.81 13.21 -12.87
CA ASN A 10 5.54 12.42 -11.66
C ASN A 10 5.98 10.95 -11.82
N LEU A 11 5.78 10.36 -13.00
CA LEU A 11 6.27 9.00 -13.28
C LEU A 11 7.79 8.92 -13.27
N LEU A 12 8.46 9.90 -13.88
CA LEU A 12 9.93 9.96 -13.92
C LEU A 12 10.53 10.20 -12.54
N ASP A 13 9.96 11.11 -11.75
CA ASP A 13 10.40 11.35 -10.37
C ASP A 13 10.26 10.08 -9.53
N SER A 14 9.15 9.35 -9.71
CA SER A 14 8.98 8.05 -9.07
C SER A 14 10.11 7.07 -9.41
N LEU A 15 10.50 7.00 -10.69
CA LEU A 15 11.60 6.13 -11.14
C LEU A 15 12.94 6.56 -10.53
N ILE A 16 13.25 7.86 -10.58
CA ILE A 16 14.52 8.41 -10.09
C ILE A 16 14.68 8.11 -8.60
N PHE A 17 13.65 8.40 -7.80
CA PHE A 17 13.69 8.14 -6.37
C PHE A 17 13.67 6.64 -6.04
N MET A 18 13.00 5.80 -6.84
CA MET A 18 13.02 4.35 -6.63
C MET A 18 14.40 3.75 -6.93
N GLU A 19 15.09 4.23 -7.96
CA GLU A 19 16.46 3.80 -8.26
C GLU A 19 17.46 4.28 -7.19
N ALA A 20 17.29 5.48 -6.65
CA ALA A 20 18.05 5.95 -5.50
C ALA A 20 17.83 5.07 -4.27
N TYR A 21 16.56 4.74 -3.96
CA TYR A 21 16.19 3.79 -2.91
C TYR A 21 16.89 2.44 -3.10
N ARG A 22 16.87 1.86 -4.31
CA ARG A 22 17.52 0.56 -4.58
C ARG A 22 19.02 0.59 -4.35
N LYS A 23 19.68 1.66 -4.78
CA LYS A 23 21.12 1.86 -4.54
C LYS A 23 21.42 1.91 -3.04
N GLU A 24 20.65 2.68 -2.30
CA GLU A 24 20.84 2.86 -0.86
C GLU A 24 20.48 1.61 -0.06
N LYS A 25 19.47 0.86 -0.49
CA LYS A 25 19.14 -0.46 0.06
C LYS A 25 20.30 -1.44 -0.12
N SER A 26 20.90 -1.47 -1.31
CA SER A 26 22.10 -2.28 -1.56
C SER A 26 23.28 -1.83 -0.67
N ASP A 27 23.49 -0.53 -0.48
CA ASP A 27 24.53 -0.01 0.42
C ASP A 27 24.24 -0.40 1.89
N TYR A 28 22.97 -0.36 2.31
CA TYR A 28 22.51 -0.77 3.64
C TYR A 28 22.71 -2.27 3.89
N ASP A 29 22.30 -3.11 2.95
CA ASP A 29 22.41 -4.58 3.05
C ASP A 29 23.88 -5.03 3.09
N ASN A 30 24.76 -4.32 2.36
CA ASN A 30 26.20 -4.60 2.36
C ASN A 30 26.96 -3.96 3.53
N PHE A 31 26.31 -3.12 4.33
CA PHE A 31 26.97 -2.31 5.36
C PHE A 31 27.66 -3.17 6.42
N SER A 32 26.97 -4.21 6.93
CA SER A 32 27.52 -5.12 7.94
C SER A 32 28.81 -5.80 7.48
N SER A 33 28.87 -6.23 6.21
CA SER A 33 30.05 -6.86 5.62
C SER A 33 31.26 -5.91 5.59
N ILE A 34 31.03 -4.63 5.30
CA ILE A 34 32.09 -3.60 5.31
C ILE A 34 32.62 -3.37 6.72
N ILE A 35 31.74 -3.34 7.72
CA ILE A 35 32.13 -3.14 9.13
C ILE A 35 32.93 -4.33 9.66
N GLU A 36 32.50 -5.55 9.37
CA GLU A 36 33.24 -6.76 9.76
C GLU A 36 34.62 -6.83 9.09
N ALA A 37 34.73 -6.43 7.82
CA ALA A 37 36.03 -6.33 7.14
C ALA A 37 36.97 -5.33 7.84
N ARG A 38 36.46 -4.18 8.31
CA ARG A 38 37.25 -3.19 9.04
C ARG A 38 37.68 -3.69 10.42
N LYS A 39 36.81 -4.37 11.17
CA LYS A 39 37.18 -4.98 12.46
C LYS A 39 38.27 -6.03 12.29
N LYS A 40 38.16 -6.87 11.27
CA LYS A 40 39.18 -7.89 10.94
C LYS A 40 40.53 -7.28 10.56
N ALA A 41 40.52 -6.15 9.85
CA ALA A 41 41.76 -5.42 9.56
C ALA A 41 42.44 -4.92 10.84
N ALA A 42 41.67 -4.44 11.83
CA ALA A 42 42.21 -4.05 13.13
C ALA A 42 42.78 -5.25 13.92
N ASP A 43 42.14 -6.42 13.86
CA ASP A 43 42.67 -7.66 14.45
C ASP A 43 43.98 -8.10 13.82
N ASN A 44 44.08 -8.03 12.50
CA ASN A 44 45.30 -8.39 11.78
C ASN A 44 46.46 -7.47 12.18
N PHE A 45 46.21 -6.16 12.31
CA PHE A 45 47.20 -5.20 12.78
C PHE A 45 47.68 -5.51 14.22
N ALA A 46 46.75 -5.89 15.11
CA ALA A 46 47.10 -6.32 16.46
C ALA A 46 48.02 -7.55 16.46
N LEU A 47 47.71 -8.52 15.60
CA LEU A 47 48.48 -9.75 15.43
C LEU A 47 49.90 -9.47 14.90
N GLU A 48 50.04 -8.57 13.92
CA GLU A 48 51.34 -8.17 13.37
C GLU A 48 52.24 -7.55 14.45
N ILE A 49 51.70 -6.64 15.27
CA ILE A 49 52.46 -6.05 16.38
C ILE A 49 52.84 -7.13 17.39
N LYS A 50 51.88 -7.99 17.78
CA LYS A 50 52.14 -9.09 18.74
C LYS A 50 53.26 -10.01 18.26
N ASN A 51 53.25 -10.40 16.99
CA ASN A 51 54.28 -11.23 16.39
C ASN A 51 55.65 -10.53 16.39
N THR A 52 55.68 -9.24 16.04
CA THR A 52 56.91 -8.43 16.04
C THR A 52 57.52 -8.32 17.43
N VAL A 53 56.69 -8.03 18.45
CA VAL A 53 57.13 -7.88 19.85
C VAL A 53 57.59 -9.22 20.43
N THR A 54 56.88 -10.30 20.11
CA THR A 54 57.24 -11.65 20.59
C THR A 54 58.60 -12.06 20.04
N ASN A 55 58.82 -11.88 18.74
CA ASN A 55 60.04 -12.26 18.02
C ASN A 55 61.22 -11.29 18.22
N PHE A 56 61.04 -10.22 18.98
CA PHE A 56 62.12 -9.29 19.28
C PHE A 56 63.10 -9.92 20.28
N ASP A 57 64.22 -10.44 19.82
CA ASP A 57 65.27 -10.98 20.68
C ASP A 57 66.09 -9.86 21.32
N SER A 58 66.26 -9.92 22.65
CA SER A 58 67.13 -8.98 23.35
C SER A 58 68.60 -9.29 23.02
N SER A 59 69.26 -8.24 22.53
CA SER A 59 70.71 -8.13 22.29
C SER A 59 71.56 -8.61 23.49
N PRO A 60 72.85 -9.00 23.30
CA PRO A 60 73.68 -9.86 24.16
C PRO A 60 73.97 -9.41 25.61
N MET A 61 73.32 -8.36 26.12
CA MET A 61 73.54 -7.77 27.44
C MET A 61 72.73 -8.41 28.57
N GLY A 62 71.94 -9.47 28.32
CA GLY A 62 71.21 -10.21 29.36
C GLY A 62 70.05 -9.46 30.01
N ILE A 63 69.49 -8.45 29.33
CA ILE A 63 68.34 -7.69 29.83
C ILE A 63 67.07 -8.51 29.61
N ASP A 64 66.37 -8.85 30.70
CA ASP A 64 65.02 -9.41 30.66
C ASP A 64 64.01 -8.31 30.28
N ILE A 65 63.32 -8.53 29.16
CA ILE A 65 62.33 -7.61 28.60
C ILE A 65 60.93 -8.24 28.55
N ALA A 66 60.71 -9.40 29.18
CA ALA A 66 59.44 -10.13 29.14
C ALA A 66 58.25 -9.28 29.64
N ASP A 67 58.42 -8.60 30.78
CA ASP A 67 57.42 -7.68 31.33
C ASP A 67 57.07 -6.54 30.37
N THR A 68 58.08 -5.99 29.68
CA THR A 68 57.88 -4.92 28.70
C THR A 68 57.13 -5.44 27.47
N LYS A 69 57.47 -6.62 26.97
CA LYS A 69 56.73 -7.29 25.87
C LYS A 69 55.26 -7.49 26.24
N SER A 70 54.97 -7.98 27.44
CA SER A 70 53.59 -8.16 27.93
C SER A 70 52.83 -6.83 27.94
N LYS A 71 53.42 -5.77 28.50
CA LYS A 71 52.81 -4.44 28.55
C LYS A 71 52.48 -3.89 27.16
N ILE A 72 53.36 -4.12 26.17
CA ILE A 72 53.10 -3.69 24.79
C ILE A 72 51.91 -4.47 24.20
N ILE A 73 51.84 -5.78 24.41
CA ILE A 73 50.74 -6.61 23.92
C ILE A 73 49.40 -6.19 24.57
N ASP A 74 49.39 -5.97 25.88
CA ASP A 74 48.19 -5.52 26.61
C ASP A 74 47.71 -4.15 26.12
N PHE A 75 48.64 -3.22 25.89
CA PHE A 75 48.34 -1.91 25.32
C PHE A 75 47.72 -2.02 23.91
N VAL A 76 48.28 -2.87 23.04
CA VAL A 76 47.78 -3.10 21.68
C VAL A 76 46.37 -3.68 21.71
N ASN A 77 46.12 -4.67 22.56
CA ASN A 77 44.78 -5.26 22.71
C ASN A 77 43.76 -4.23 23.17
N LEU A 78 44.11 -3.39 24.16
CA LEU A 78 43.25 -2.31 24.63
C LEU A 78 42.98 -1.28 23.52
N ALA A 79 44.01 -0.85 22.80
CA ALA A 79 43.88 0.12 21.71
C ALA A 79 43.00 -0.41 20.57
N VAL A 80 43.13 -1.70 20.22
CA VAL A 80 42.32 -2.35 19.18
C VAL A 80 40.88 -2.52 19.65
N SER A 81 40.64 -2.85 20.92
CA SER A 81 39.29 -2.89 21.49
C SER A 81 38.61 -1.53 21.40
N GLN A 82 39.29 -0.45 21.83
CA GLN A 82 38.77 0.92 21.72
C GLN A 82 38.55 1.35 20.28
N LEU A 83 39.42 0.93 19.35
CA LEU A 83 39.24 1.21 17.93
C LEU A 83 37.98 0.51 17.38
N LYS A 84 37.75 -0.77 17.74
CA LYS A 84 36.56 -1.52 17.34
C LYS A 84 35.28 -0.90 17.90
N GLU A 85 35.27 -0.50 19.17
CA GLU A 85 34.15 0.24 19.77
C GLU A 85 33.82 1.50 18.97
N LYS A 86 34.83 2.31 18.64
CA LYS A 86 34.65 3.51 17.79
C LYS A 86 34.15 3.18 16.39
N ILE A 87 34.62 2.09 15.78
CA ILE A 87 34.12 1.61 14.49
C ILE A 87 32.64 1.26 14.61
N GLU A 88 32.22 0.55 15.66
CA GLU A 88 30.82 0.15 15.88
C GLU A 88 29.90 1.34 16.16
N GLU A 89 30.33 2.31 16.97
CA GLU A 89 29.57 3.52 17.24
C GLU A 89 29.33 4.32 15.96
N ARG A 90 30.40 4.54 15.18
CA ARG A 90 30.31 5.25 13.89
C ARG A 90 29.49 4.46 12.87
N ALA A 91 29.64 3.13 12.86
CA ALA A 91 28.86 2.24 12.01
C ALA A 91 27.36 2.39 12.26
N LYS A 92 26.92 2.40 13.53
CA LYS A 92 25.51 2.59 13.88
C LYS A 92 24.97 3.94 13.39
N ALA A 93 25.75 5.01 13.56
CA ALA A 93 25.36 6.34 13.10
C ALA A 93 25.25 6.39 11.56
N ASP A 94 26.25 5.89 10.84
CA ASP A 94 26.26 5.85 9.38
C ASP A 94 25.13 4.96 8.83
N GLN A 95 24.87 3.81 9.45
CA GLN A 95 23.78 2.91 9.09
C GLN A 95 22.41 3.57 9.28
N GLN A 96 22.24 4.34 10.36
CA GLN A 96 21.00 5.09 10.60
C GLN A 96 20.80 6.19 9.54
N LEU A 97 21.87 6.89 9.14
CA LEU A 97 21.81 7.89 8.08
C LEU A 97 21.43 7.27 6.72
N ILE A 98 22.02 6.13 6.36
CA ILE A 98 21.66 5.40 5.12
C ILE A 98 20.19 4.98 5.18
N LYS A 99 19.72 4.45 6.31
CA LYS A 99 18.32 4.04 6.47
C LYS A 99 17.35 5.22 6.31
N GLN A 100 17.64 6.36 6.93
CA GLN A 100 16.81 7.56 6.81
C GLN A 100 16.75 8.08 5.37
N LYS A 101 17.89 8.04 4.66
CA LYS A 101 17.95 8.44 3.25
C LYS A 101 17.12 7.49 2.38
N MET A 102 17.28 6.19 2.60
CA MET A 102 16.56 5.13 1.89
C MET A 102 15.05 5.25 2.08
N GLU A 103 14.58 5.43 3.32
CA GLU A 103 13.16 5.64 3.62
C GLU A 103 12.64 6.96 3.02
N GLY A 104 13.46 8.01 3.04
CA GLY A 104 13.14 9.31 2.43
C GLY A 104 12.92 9.21 0.93
N ASP A 105 13.82 8.53 0.21
CA ASP A 105 13.70 8.36 -1.24
C ASP A 105 12.58 7.38 -1.61
N PHE A 106 12.35 6.32 -0.82
CA PHE A 106 11.16 5.48 -1.00
C PHE A 106 9.85 6.28 -0.88
N ASN A 107 9.73 7.11 0.17
CA ASN A 107 8.54 7.93 0.39
C ASN A 107 8.31 8.95 -0.73
N LYS A 108 9.37 9.58 -1.26
CA LYS A 108 9.28 10.46 -2.43
C LYS A 108 8.85 9.68 -3.68
N ALA A 109 9.42 8.49 -3.89
CA ALA A 109 9.08 7.65 -5.03
C ALA A 109 7.59 7.28 -5.04
N ILE A 110 7.05 6.87 -3.88
CA ILE A 110 5.63 6.56 -3.70
C ILE A 110 4.78 7.83 -3.79
N GLY A 111 5.23 8.95 -3.24
CA GLY A 111 4.55 10.25 -3.37
C GLY A 111 4.35 10.65 -4.83
N SER A 112 5.40 10.58 -5.65
CA SER A 112 5.32 10.87 -7.08
C SER A 112 4.48 9.82 -7.84
N LEU A 113 4.58 8.54 -7.47
CA LEU A 113 3.74 7.48 -8.04
C LEU A 113 2.25 7.70 -7.75
N ASN A 114 1.92 8.15 -6.53
CA ASN A 114 0.56 8.49 -6.13
C ASN A 114 -0.01 9.59 -7.01
N LEU A 115 0.76 10.66 -7.24
CA LEU A 115 0.35 11.77 -8.10
C LEU A 115 0.13 11.32 -9.55
N PHE A 116 0.98 10.42 -10.06
CA PHE A 116 0.80 9.84 -11.38
C PHE A 116 -0.47 8.98 -11.46
N MET A 117 -0.63 8.02 -10.55
CA MET A 117 -1.74 7.06 -10.56
C MET A 117 -3.09 7.70 -10.24
N ALA A 118 -3.11 8.79 -9.45
CA ALA A 118 -4.34 9.51 -9.11
C ALA A 118 -5.06 10.07 -10.35
N GLN A 119 -4.33 10.31 -11.44
CA GLN A 119 -4.87 10.82 -12.71
C GLN A 119 -5.54 9.73 -13.58
N ASP A 120 -5.61 8.48 -13.10
CA ASP A 120 -6.11 7.32 -13.84
C ASP A 120 -5.45 7.19 -15.22
N PRO A 121 -4.12 6.99 -15.26
CA PRO A 121 -3.37 6.96 -16.50
C PRO A 121 -3.74 5.75 -17.38
N LEU A 122 -4.25 4.66 -16.79
CA LEU A 122 -4.61 3.42 -17.48
C LEU A 122 -6.11 3.33 -17.75
N THR A 123 -6.48 2.56 -18.77
CA THR A 123 -7.89 2.27 -19.05
C THR A 123 -8.43 1.27 -18.01
N ILE A 124 -9.30 1.76 -17.13
CA ILE A 124 -9.99 0.94 -16.13
C ILE A 124 -11.09 0.13 -16.81
N LEU A 125 -11.04 -1.19 -16.67
CA LEU A 125 -12.02 -2.13 -17.20
C LEU A 125 -13.09 -2.50 -16.16
N ASP A 126 -12.67 -2.66 -14.90
CA ASP A 126 -13.55 -2.98 -13.78
C ASP A 126 -12.93 -2.46 -12.49
N TYR A 127 -13.74 -2.31 -11.45
CA TYR A 127 -13.22 -1.99 -10.12
C TYR A 127 -14.08 -2.59 -9.01
N THR A 128 -13.47 -2.78 -7.85
CA THR A 128 -14.17 -3.20 -6.64
C THR A 128 -13.69 -2.35 -5.47
N LEU A 129 -14.61 -1.60 -4.87
CA LEU A 129 -14.39 -0.81 -3.68
C LEU A 129 -14.84 -1.60 -2.46
N TYR A 130 -13.99 -1.64 -1.45
CA TYR A 130 -14.26 -2.22 -0.14
C TYR A 130 -14.25 -1.11 0.91
N LEU A 131 -15.26 -1.10 1.76
CA LEU A 131 -15.39 -0.22 2.92
C LEU A 131 -15.64 -1.10 4.16
N SER A 132 -14.85 -0.92 5.21
CA SER A 132 -15.03 -1.59 6.50
C SER A 132 -15.07 -0.57 7.62
N ASN A 133 -15.90 -0.79 8.64
CA ASN A 133 -15.81 -0.10 9.92
C ASN A 133 -14.94 -0.92 10.87
N GLU A 134 -13.81 -0.36 11.29
CA GLU A 134 -12.86 -0.99 12.20
C GLU A 134 -12.65 -0.08 13.41
N GLY A 135 -13.19 -0.48 14.57
CA GLY A 135 -13.01 0.26 15.82
C GLY A 135 -13.64 1.66 15.80
N GLY A 136 -14.78 1.84 15.13
CA GLY A 136 -15.48 3.12 15.02
C GLY A 136 -14.94 4.06 13.96
N SER A 137 -14.01 3.59 13.11
CA SER A 137 -13.46 4.36 11.98
C SER A 137 -13.58 3.57 10.69
N TYR A 138 -13.99 4.25 9.61
CA TYR A 138 -14.08 3.63 8.31
C TYR A 138 -12.73 3.60 7.58
N GLN A 139 -12.39 2.45 7.02
CA GLN A 139 -11.28 2.26 6.09
C GLN A 139 -11.83 1.83 4.73
N ALA A 140 -11.30 2.42 3.67
CA ALA A 140 -11.70 2.05 2.32
C ALA A 140 -10.50 1.86 1.40
N ARG A 141 -10.67 0.88 0.51
CA ARG A 141 -9.73 0.58 -0.56
C ARG A 141 -10.49 0.26 -1.84
N VAL A 142 -9.89 0.54 -2.98
CA VAL A 142 -10.45 0.18 -4.28
C VAL A 142 -9.39 -0.55 -5.10
N LEU A 143 -9.78 -1.69 -5.65
CA LEU A 143 -8.99 -2.46 -6.60
C LEU A 143 -9.48 -2.14 -8.01
N PHE A 144 -8.61 -1.57 -8.83
CA PHE A 144 -8.85 -1.33 -10.25
C PHE A 144 -8.23 -2.46 -11.07
N LYS A 145 -9.01 -2.99 -12.02
CA LYS A 145 -8.54 -3.90 -13.07
C LYS A 145 -8.42 -3.11 -14.36
N CYS A 146 -7.23 -3.07 -14.92
CA CYS A 146 -6.94 -2.35 -16.14
C CYS A 146 -6.69 -3.31 -17.30
N ASP A 147 -6.52 -2.73 -18.48
CA ASP A 147 -6.04 -3.45 -19.63
C ASP A 147 -4.60 -3.97 -19.45
N ASP A 148 -4.19 -4.85 -20.37
CA ASP A 148 -2.87 -5.48 -20.40
C ASP A 148 -2.48 -6.24 -19.11
N GLY A 149 -3.47 -6.70 -18.34
CA GLY A 149 -3.25 -7.51 -17.13
C GLY A 149 -2.72 -6.73 -15.93
N ILE A 150 -2.75 -5.40 -15.98
CA ILE A 150 -2.34 -4.55 -14.86
C ILE A 150 -3.52 -4.37 -13.90
N SER A 151 -3.23 -4.42 -12.60
CA SER A 151 -4.20 -4.02 -11.57
C SER A 151 -3.52 -3.18 -10.51
N TYR A 152 -4.26 -2.28 -9.89
CA TYR A 152 -3.72 -1.45 -8.81
C TYR A 152 -4.75 -1.20 -7.71
N GLU A 153 -4.26 -1.05 -6.49
CA GLU A 153 -5.06 -0.80 -5.30
C GLU A 153 -4.78 0.63 -4.78
N PHE A 154 -5.85 1.36 -4.47
CA PHE A 154 -5.78 2.64 -3.77
C PHE A 154 -6.40 2.52 -2.39
N ILE A 155 -5.72 3.08 -1.39
CA ILE A 155 -6.33 3.46 -0.12
C ILE A 155 -7.05 4.78 -0.33
N LEU A 156 -8.28 4.87 0.18
CA LEU A 156 -9.16 6.03 0.06
C LEU A 156 -9.25 6.79 1.39
N ASN A 157 -9.52 8.09 1.31
CA ASN A 157 -9.60 8.96 2.48
C ASN A 157 -11.04 9.05 3.01
N CYS A 158 -11.43 8.14 3.89
CA CYS A 158 -12.75 8.17 4.53
C CYS A 158 -12.92 9.34 5.51
N GLY A 159 -11.84 9.80 6.17
CA GLY A 159 -11.92 10.82 7.23
C GLY A 159 -12.36 12.21 6.75
N ILE A 160 -12.34 12.45 5.44
CA ILE A 160 -12.84 13.70 4.84
C ILE A 160 -14.29 13.59 4.36
N ILE A 161 -14.90 12.40 4.43
CA ILE A 161 -16.29 12.15 4.04
C ILE A 161 -17.19 12.35 5.27
N PRO A 162 -18.07 13.36 5.29
CA PRO A 162 -18.92 13.66 6.46
C PRO A 162 -19.73 12.46 6.96
N GLU A 163 -20.28 11.67 6.05
CA GLU A 163 -21.13 10.50 6.33
C GLU A 163 -20.37 9.35 6.99
N LEU A 164 -19.04 9.34 6.92
CA LEU A 164 -18.17 8.30 7.45
C LEU A 164 -17.33 8.76 8.65
N LYS A 165 -17.61 9.95 9.19
CA LYS A 165 -16.96 10.44 10.42
C LYS A 165 -17.43 9.69 11.66
N GLU A 166 -18.66 9.20 11.61
CA GLU A 166 -19.32 8.41 12.65
C GLU A 166 -19.86 7.11 12.02
N SER A 167 -20.40 6.21 12.83
CA SER A 167 -21.05 5.00 12.35
C SER A 167 -22.26 5.34 11.47
N LEU A 168 -22.15 5.08 10.16
CA LEU A 168 -23.23 5.23 9.20
C LEU A 168 -24.42 4.29 9.51
N GLU A 169 -25.41 4.79 10.25
CA GLU A 169 -26.64 4.09 10.57
C GLU A 169 -27.63 4.04 9.40
N VAL A 170 -28.44 2.99 9.31
CA VAL A 170 -29.56 2.89 8.34
C VAL A 170 -30.51 4.08 8.49
N SER A 171 -30.79 4.52 9.73
CA SER A 171 -31.70 5.64 10.01
C SER A 171 -31.25 6.99 9.39
N SER A 172 -29.95 7.14 9.13
CA SER A 172 -29.39 8.33 8.47
C SER A 172 -29.76 8.39 6.98
N ILE A 173 -30.10 7.25 6.38
CA ILE A 173 -30.50 7.12 4.97
C ILE A 173 -32.02 7.03 4.86
N VAL A 174 -32.63 6.06 5.56
CA VAL A 174 -34.08 5.82 5.56
C VAL A 174 -34.54 5.49 6.99
N LYS A 175 -35.49 6.27 7.51
CA LYS A 175 -36.01 6.10 8.87
C LYS A 175 -37.11 5.04 8.95
N GLY A 176 -37.17 4.34 10.09
CA GLY A 176 -38.29 3.45 10.43
C GLY A 176 -38.37 2.16 9.61
N VAL A 177 -37.25 1.71 9.04
CA VAL A 177 -37.21 0.48 8.23
C VAL A 177 -37.37 -0.73 9.15
N ARG A 178 -38.31 -1.61 8.77
CA ARG A 178 -38.61 -2.85 9.50
C ARG A 178 -38.42 -4.04 8.58
N LEU A 179 -37.57 -4.98 8.99
CA LEU A 179 -37.28 -6.20 8.23
C LEU A 179 -38.06 -7.37 8.83
N PRO A 180 -38.85 -8.13 8.06
CA PRO A 180 -39.51 -9.33 8.56
C PRO A 180 -38.48 -10.45 8.74
N VAL A 181 -38.28 -10.91 9.97
CA VAL A 181 -37.18 -11.83 10.31
C VAL A 181 -37.64 -13.19 10.82
N ARG A 182 -38.87 -13.31 11.34
CA ARG A 182 -39.39 -14.58 11.85
C ARG A 182 -40.88 -14.73 11.58
N LYS A 183 -41.32 -15.98 11.51
CA LYS A 183 -42.74 -16.35 11.49
C LYS A 183 -43.17 -16.65 12.93
N GLY A 184 -44.07 -15.85 13.44
CA GLY A 184 -44.82 -16.17 14.65
C GLY A 184 -46.07 -16.99 14.32
N ARG A 185 -46.57 -17.71 15.33
CA ARG A 185 -47.96 -18.19 15.35
C ARG A 185 -48.73 -17.34 16.34
N SER A 186 -49.79 -16.69 15.86
CA SER A 186 -50.76 -16.08 16.76
C SER A 186 -51.42 -17.19 17.59
N LEU A 187 -51.44 -17.06 18.92
CA LEU A 187 -52.14 -17.99 19.79
C LEU A 187 -53.67 -17.93 19.60
N MET A 188 -54.18 -16.87 18.97
CA MET A 188 -55.62 -16.59 18.83
C MET A 188 -56.13 -16.61 17.37
N SER A 189 -55.26 -16.77 16.36
CA SER A 189 -55.69 -16.89 14.96
C SER A 189 -54.84 -17.90 14.20
N SER A 190 -55.43 -18.55 13.18
CA SER A 190 -54.73 -19.44 12.25
C SER A 190 -53.81 -18.70 11.27
N GLU A 191 -53.70 -17.38 11.38
CA GLU A 191 -52.86 -16.55 10.52
C GLU A 191 -51.42 -16.53 11.03
N ILE A 192 -50.48 -16.70 10.12
CA ILE A 192 -49.05 -16.58 10.40
C ILE A 192 -48.78 -15.10 10.73
N SER A 193 -48.32 -14.81 11.94
CA SER A 193 -47.81 -13.48 12.30
C SER A 193 -46.35 -13.35 11.86
N VAL A 194 -45.91 -12.13 11.58
CA VAL A 194 -44.52 -11.87 11.18
C VAL A 194 -43.89 -10.96 12.23
N ASP A 195 -42.75 -11.40 12.76
CA ASP A 195 -41.95 -10.59 13.67
C ASP A 195 -40.98 -9.75 12.86
N TYR A 196 -40.79 -8.50 13.30
CA TYR A 196 -40.01 -7.50 12.59
C TYR A 196 -38.82 -7.03 13.42
N GLU A 197 -37.69 -6.89 12.75
CA GLU A 197 -36.49 -6.25 13.26
C GLU A 197 -36.45 -4.79 12.80
N LYS A 198 -36.18 -3.86 13.72
CA LYS A 198 -36.07 -2.43 13.40
C LYS A 198 -34.62 -2.09 13.05
N LEU A 199 -34.39 -1.63 11.83
CA LEU A 199 -33.03 -1.44 11.32
C LEU A 199 -32.41 -0.08 11.70
N ASP A 200 -33.15 0.86 12.29
CA ASP A 200 -32.71 2.24 12.48
C ASP A 200 -31.32 2.38 13.13
N ARG A 201 -30.99 1.54 14.12
CA ARG A 201 -29.70 1.59 14.85
C ARG A 201 -28.61 0.69 14.25
N TYR A 202 -28.92 -0.06 13.20
CA TYR A 202 -27.94 -0.89 12.53
C TYR A 202 -27.00 0.03 11.76
N TYR A 203 -25.69 -0.13 11.97
CA TYR A 203 -24.68 0.63 11.25
C TYR A 203 -23.99 -0.22 10.19
N LEU A 204 -23.47 0.44 9.15
CA LEU A 204 -22.75 -0.21 8.08
C LEU A 204 -21.41 -0.78 8.60
N LYS A 205 -21.33 -2.10 8.72
CA LYS A 205 -20.10 -2.79 9.11
C LYS A 205 -19.17 -2.96 7.92
N TYR A 206 -19.74 -3.31 6.77
CA TYR A 206 -19.00 -3.64 5.57
C TYR A 206 -19.79 -3.31 4.32
N ALA A 207 -19.09 -2.83 3.29
CA ALA A 207 -19.61 -2.73 1.94
C ALA A 207 -18.57 -3.17 0.92
N GLU A 208 -19.03 -3.87 -0.10
CA GLU A 208 -18.31 -4.23 -1.30
C GLU A 208 -19.12 -3.76 -2.50
N TYR A 209 -18.52 -2.89 -3.31
CA TYR A 209 -19.18 -2.27 -4.44
C TYR A 209 -18.37 -2.46 -5.71
N SER A 210 -19.05 -2.93 -6.75
CA SER A 210 -18.57 -2.93 -8.13
C SER A 210 -19.64 -2.30 -9.02
N PRO A 211 -19.32 -1.96 -10.28
CA PRO A 211 -20.33 -1.57 -11.27
C PRO A 211 -21.47 -2.59 -11.44
N LYS A 212 -21.27 -3.85 -11.04
CA LYS A 212 -22.21 -4.96 -11.26
C LYS A 212 -23.06 -5.28 -10.03
N TYR A 213 -22.57 -5.02 -8.82
CA TYR A 213 -23.28 -5.33 -7.59
C TYR A 213 -22.84 -4.46 -6.42
N LEU A 214 -23.71 -4.41 -5.41
CA LEU A 214 -23.40 -3.96 -4.06
C LEU A 214 -23.67 -5.13 -3.10
N ASN A 215 -22.73 -5.42 -2.21
CA ASN A 215 -22.92 -6.31 -1.08
C ASN A 215 -22.66 -5.50 0.19
N VAL A 216 -23.62 -5.43 1.10
CA VAL A 216 -23.49 -4.68 2.35
C VAL A 216 -23.87 -5.54 3.53
N THR A 217 -23.19 -5.33 4.64
CA THR A 217 -23.53 -5.90 5.93
C THR A 217 -23.71 -4.77 6.93
N PHE A 218 -24.89 -4.73 7.53
CA PHE A 218 -25.19 -3.88 8.67
C PHE A 218 -25.18 -4.72 9.94
N THR A 219 -24.77 -4.12 11.06
CA THR A 219 -24.74 -4.81 12.36
C THR A 219 -25.35 -3.93 13.43
N ASP A 220 -25.95 -4.60 14.41
CA ASP A 220 -26.44 -4.00 15.63
C ASP A 220 -25.40 -4.17 16.74
N GLU A 221 -25.05 -3.09 17.43
CA GLU A 221 -23.98 -3.10 18.44
C GLU A 221 -24.39 -3.83 19.74
N ASP A 222 -25.68 -3.76 20.10
CA ASP A 222 -26.19 -4.35 21.35
C ASP A 222 -26.42 -5.86 21.22
N THR A 223 -26.97 -6.29 20.08
CA THR A 223 -27.40 -7.68 19.86
C THR A 223 -26.43 -8.46 18.99
N MET A 224 -25.47 -7.80 18.34
CA MET A 224 -24.57 -8.40 17.35
C MET A 224 -25.29 -9.06 16.16
N SER A 225 -26.57 -8.73 15.97
CA SER A 225 -27.37 -9.19 14.83
C SER A 225 -26.86 -8.53 13.55
N GLU A 226 -26.90 -9.26 12.44
CA GLU A 226 -26.41 -8.81 11.14
C GLU A 226 -27.51 -8.88 10.07
N VAL A 227 -27.60 -7.83 9.26
CA VAL A 227 -28.39 -7.84 8.01
C VAL A 227 -27.42 -7.73 6.85
N SER A 228 -27.44 -8.72 5.95
CA SER A 228 -26.65 -8.70 4.72
C SER A 228 -27.56 -8.52 3.52
N ILE A 229 -27.22 -7.58 2.63
CA ILE A 229 -27.99 -7.27 1.43
C ILE A 229 -27.07 -7.39 0.22
N PHE A 230 -27.42 -8.28 -0.71
CA PHE A 230 -26.83 -8.33 -2.03
C PHE A 230 -27.78 -7.69 -3.04
N TYR A 231 -27.31 -6.63 -3.68
CA TYR A 231 -28.04 -5.83 -4.65
C TYR A 231 -27.34 -5.88 -6.01
N PRO A 232 -27.83 -6.67 -6.97
CA PRO A 232 -27.29 -6.68 -8.33
C PRO A 232 -27.72 -5.42 -9.08
N ILE A 233 -26.76 -4.62 -9.55
CA ILE A 233 -27.00 -3.34 -10.24
C ILE A 233 -27.79 -3.55 -11.54
N ASP A 234 -27.43 -4.58 -12.30
CA ASP A 234 -28.04 -4.90 -13.60
C ASP A 234 -29.42 -5.56 -13.48
N ASN A 235 -29.78 -6.06 -12.29
CA ASN A 235 -31.09 -6.66 -12.04
C ASN A 235 -31.65 -6.28 -10.67
N PRO A 236 -32.08 -5.02 -10.47
CA PRO A 236 -32.51 -4.48 -9.18
C PRO A 236 -33.67 -5.21 -8.49
N ASP A 237 -34.36 -6.13 -9.17
CA ASP A 237 -35.47 -6.90 -8.61
C ASP A 237 -35.02 -8.24 -7.98
N MET A 238 -33.77 -8.66 -8.18
CA MET A 238 -33.18 -9.86 -7.59
C MET A 238 -32.38 -9.59 -6.31
N ILE A 239 -32.91 -8.73 -5.45
CA ILE A 239 -32.27 -8.38 -4.16
C ILE A 239 -32.31 -9.60 -3.24
N LYS A 240 -31.15 -9.96 -2.68
CA LYS A 240 -31.07 -10.99 -1.64
C LYS A 240 -30.84 -10.34 -0.29
N ILE A 241 -31.55 -10.82 0.72
CA ILE A 241 -31.52 -10.27 2.07
C ILE A 241 -31.42 -11.42 3.05
N ASP A 242 -30.33 -11.44 3.80
CA ASP A 242 -30.12 -12.38 4.89
C ASP A 242 -30.15 -11.64 6.23
N TYR A 243 -30.80 -12.24 7.22
CA TYR A 243 -30.73 -11.79 8.61
C TYR A 243 -30.08 -12.90 9.46
N LYS A 244 -29.25 -12.49 10.42
CA LYS A 244 -28.56 -13.41 11.33
C LYS A 244 -28.59 -12.86 12.73
N ASP A 245 -28.96 -13.70 13.68
CA ASP A 245 -28.92 -13.43 15.11
C ASP A 245 -28.40 -14.68 15.87
N ASP A 246 -28.49 -14.67 17.20
CA ASP A 246 -28.08 -15.80 18.05
C ASP A 246 -28.86 -17.10 17.79
N SER A 247 -30.07 -17.01 17.23
CA SER A 247 -30.90 -18.18 16.89
C SER A 247 -30.57 -18.77 15.53
N GLY A 248 -29.79 -18.07 14.70
CA GLY A 248 -29.28 -18.57 13.43
C GLY A 248 -29.42 -17.57 12.28
N LYS A 249 -29.16 -18.06 11.07
CA LYS A 249 -29.28 -17.28 9.83
C LYS A 249 -30.55 -17.66 9.07
N ILE A 250 -31.28 -16.66 8.59
CA ILE A 250 -32.48 -16.82 7.76
C ILE A 250 -32.36 -15.98 6.48
N SER A 251 -32.84 -16.53 5.37
CA SER A 251 -32.98 -15.80 4.10
C SER A 251 -34.39 -15.20 4.03
N VAL A 252 -34.45 -13.87 4.02
CA VAL A 252 -35.71 -13.10 4.00
C VAL A 252 -36.35 -13.16 2.62
N ASP A 253 -35.54 -13.03 1.55
CA ASP A 253 -36.01 -13.11 0.16
C ASP A 253 -36.34 -14.55 -0.27
N GLY A 254 -35.68 -15.55 0.30
CA GLY A 254 -35.94 -16.96 0.02
C GLY A 254 -37.20 -17.52 0.70
N ASP A 255 -37.73 -16.83 1.71
CA ASP A 255 -38.97 -17.23 2.39
C ASP A 255 -40.19 -16.48 1.82
N PRO A 256 -41.20 -17.17 1.25
CA PRO A 256 -42.34 -16.50 0.62
C PRO A 256 -43.16 -15.59 1.54
N VAL A 257 -43.23 -15.89 2.84
CA VAL A 257 -43.99 -15.06 3.80
C VAL A 257 -43.20 -13.81 4.15
N LEU A 258 -41.90 -13.95 4.41
CA LEU A 258 -41.06 -12.80 4.77
C LEU A 258 -40.85 -11.88 3.57
N SER A 259 -40.55 -12.44 2.40
CA SER A 259 -40.43 -11.70 1.14
C SER A 259 -41.68 -10.87 0.84
N LYS A 260 -42.88 -11.45 0.95
CA LYS A 260 -44.15 -10.71 0.72
C LYS A 260 -44.34 -9.51 1.66
N ASN A 261 -43.80 -9.55 2.87
CA ASN A 261 -43.92 -8.50 3.87
C ASN A 261 -42.71 -7.54 3.90
N THR A 262 -41.73 -7.73 3.01
CA THR A 262 -40.52 -6.91 2.96
C THR A 262 -40.78 -5.62 2.17
N ASP A 263 -40.41 -4.46 2.74
CA ASP A 263 -40.42 -3.20 2.01
C ASP A 263 -39.17 -3.09 1.11
N TYR A 264 -39.23 -3.72 -0.06
CA TYR A 264 -38.15 -3.67 -1.04
C TYR A 264 -37.86 -2.26 -1.55
N LYS A 265 -38.81 -1.32 -1.45
CA LYS A 265 -38.56 0.07 -1.84
C LYS A 265 -37.60 0.72 -0.84
N ALA A 266 -37.85 0.57 0.46
CA ALA A 266 -36.95 1.05 1.50
C ALA A 266 -35.55 0.42 1.38
N ILE A 267 -35.47 -0.88 1.09
CA ILE A 267 -34.19 -1.58 0.85
C ILE A 267 -33.45 -0.99 -0.37
N LYS A 268 -34.15 -0.76 -1.48
CA LYS A 268 -33.58 -0.08 -2.66
C LYS A 268 -33.07 1.32 -2.32
N ASP A 269 -33.80 2.08 -1.51
CA ASP A 269 -33.39 3.42 -1.12
C ASP A 269 -32.15 3.40 -0.20
N ILE A 270 -32.06 2.44 0.74
CA ILE A 270 -30.85 2.19 1.53
C ILE A 270 -29.65 1.91 0.61
N THR A 271 -29.77 0.94 -0.31
CA THR A 271 -28.67 0.56 -1.20
C THR A 271 -28.20 1.71 -2.08
N LYS A 272 -29.11 2.55 -2.60
CA LYS A 272 -28.77 3.77 -3.35
C LYS A 272 -28.03 4.80 -2.49
N GLY A 273 -28.46 5.00 -1.24
CA GLY A 273 -27.76 5.86 -0.29
C GLY A 273 -26.32 5.41 -0.06
N ILE A 274 -26.12 4.09 0.16
CA ILE A 274 -24.78 3.51 0.29
C ILE A 274 -23.95 3.72 -0.98
N ILE A 275 -24.50 3.42 -2.16
CA ILE A 275 -23.79 3.63 -3.44
C ILE A 275 -23.34 5.09 -3.58
N SER A 276 -24.19 6.05 -3.22
CA SER A 276 -23.83 7.48 -3.25
C SER A 276 -22.64 7.80 -2.34
N VAL A 277 -22.60 7.24 -1.12
CA VAL A 277 -21.47 7.40 -0.19
C VAL A 277 -20.21 6.75 -0.78
N LEU A 278 -20.30 5.52 -1.30
CA LEU A 278 -19.14 4.81 -1.87
C LEU A 278 -18.58 5.50 -3.11
N GLN A 279 -19.44 6.07 -3.96
CA GLN A 279 -19.02 6.87 -5.12
C GLN A 279 -18.31 8.16 -4.70
N ASN A 280 -18.77 8.82 -3.62
CA ASN A 280 -18.06 9.96 -3.06
C ASN A 280 -16.67 9.55 -2.55
N VAL A 281 -16.57 8.44 -1.81
CA VAL A 281 -15.31 7.88 -1.30
C VAL A 281 -14.35 7.51 -2.43
N LEU A 282 -14.84 6.92 -3.52
CA LEU A 282 -14.05 6.52 -4.69
C LEU A 282 -13.24 7.70 -5.28
N SER A 283 -13.78 8.92 -5.21
CA SER A 283 -13.10 10.13 -5.69
C SER A 283 -11.96 10.61 -4.78
N LYS A 284 -11.84 10.07 -3.56
CA LYS A 284 -10.90 10.55 -2.52
C LYS A 284 -9.68 9.64 -2.40
N LYS A 285 -8.95 9.48 -3.49
CA LYS A 285 -7.69 8.70 -3.52
C LYS A 285 -6.67 9.31 -2.56
N LYS A 286 -6.11 8.49 -1.66
CA LYS A 286 -5.09 8.90 -0.68
C LYS A 286 -3.71 8.44 -1.10
N SER A 287 -3.55 7.15 -1.35
CA SER A 287 -2.27 6.55 -1.72
C SER A 287 -2.48 5.24 -2.47
N VAL A 288 -1.64 4.99 -3.48
CA VAL A 288 -1.52 3.68 -4.11
C VAL A 288 -0.79 2.73 -3.15
N SER A 289 -1.40 1.59 -2.87
CA SER A 289 -0.86 0.56 -1.97
C SER A 289 -0.25 -0.60 -2.74
N SER A 290 -0.75 -0.88 -3.94
CA SER A 290 -0.27 -1.99 -4.77
C SER A 290 -0.41 -1.66 -6.24
N ILE A 291 0.57 -2.09 -7.04
CA ILE A 291 0.46 -2.17 -8.50
C ILE A 291 0.97 -3.55 -8.90
N LEU A 292 0.08 -4.39 -9.40
CA LEU A 292 0.37 -5.73 -9.89
C LEU A 292 0.57 -5.68 -11.41
N MET A 293 1.76 -6.10 -11.83
CA MET A 293 2.14 -6.32 -13.22
C MET A 293 2.82 -7.68 -13.32
N ASP A 294 2.41 -8.53 -14.26
CA ASP A 294 2.94 -9.90 -14.41
C ASP A 294 2.91 -10.73 -13.11
N ASN A 295 1.81 -10.62 -12.34
CA ASN A 295 1.63 -11.24 -11.01
C ASN A 295 2.65 -10.80 -9.94
N GLN A 296 3.28 -9.64 -10.11
CA GLN A 296 4.26 -9.09 -9.16
C GLN A 296 3.85 -7.70 -8.69
N ASN A 297 3.87 -7.48 -7.37
CA ASN A 297 3.66 -6.16 -6.81
C ASN A 297 4.95 -5.33 -6.94
N ILE A 298 4.97 -4.38 -7.86
CA ILE A 298 6.16 -3.57 -8.17
C ILE A 298 6.54 -2.63 -7.02
N ILE A 299 5.56 -2.22 -6.20
CA ILE A 299 5.78 -1.36 -5.03
C ILE A 299 6.50 -2.14 -3.93
N GLU A 300 6.02 -3.34 -3.60
CA GLU A 300 6.65 -4.21 -2.60
C GLU A 300 8.07 -4.62 -3.03
N LYS A 301 8.28 -4.86 -4.33
CA LYS A 301 9.61 -5.16 -4.86
C LYS A 301 10.56 -3.96 -4.85
N GLY A 302 10.02 -2.74 -4.80
CA GLY A 302 10.80 -1.52 -4.97
C GLY A 302 11.45 -1.43 -6.37
N ASP A 303 10.78 -1.95 -7.40
CA ASP A 303 11.25 -1.89 -8.78
C ASP A 303 10.08 -1.61 -9.72
N ILE A 304 9.97 -0.35 -10.15
CA ILE A 304 8.91 0.13 -11.02
C ILE A 304 9.38 0.25 -12.49
N THR A 305 10.59 -0.21 -12.82
CA THR A 305 11.20 0.00 -14.13
C THR A 305 10.34 -0.54 -15.27
N ALA A 306 9.83 -1.77 -15.10
CA ALA A 306 8.99 -2.43 -16.11
C ALA A 306 7.69 -1.64 -16.34
N PHE A 307 7.09 -1.14 -15.26
CA PHE A 307 5.89 -0.33 -15.32
C PHE A 307 6.14 1.00 -16.06
N VAL A 308 7.23 1.71 -15.74
CA VAL A 308 7.58 2.97 -16.43
C VAL A 308 7.81 2.73 -17.92
N LYS A 309 8.55 1.67 -18.30
CA LYS A 309 8.77 1.30 -19.70
C LYS A 309 7.45 1.02 -20.41
N TYR A 310 6.56 0.27 -19.78
CA TYR A 310 5.24 0.00 -20.32
C TYR A 310 4.43 1.28 -20.56
N ILE A 311 4.37 2.20 -19.59
CA ILE A 311 3.67 3.48 -19.76
C ILE A 311 4.28 4.29 -20.92
N PHE A 312 5.62 4.35 -21.00
CA PHE A 312 6.31 5.04 -22.08
C PHE A 312 5.99 4.43 -23.46
N GLN A 313 5.90 3.10 -23.56
CA GLN A 313 5.55 2.42 -24.80
C GLN A 313 4.09 2.70 -25.18
N LYS A 314 3.18 2.49 -24.23
CA LYS A 314 1.73 2.66 -24.41
C LYS A 314 1.35 4.08 -24.84
N TYR A 315 1.97 5.08 -24.22
CA TYR A 315 1.68 6.49 -24.48
C TYR A 315 2.77 7.20 -25.28
N SER A 316 3.59 6.44 -26.02
CA SER A 316 4.70 6.97 -26.81
C SER A 316 4.29 8.08 -27.77
N TYR A 317 3.09 7.97 -28.37
CA TYR A 317 2.54 8.97 -29.28
C TYR A 317 2.21 10.30 -28.58
N LEU A 318 1.71 10.26 -27.34
CA LEU A 318 1.47 11.47 -26.53
C LEU A 318 2.77 12.11 -26.08
N ILE A 319 3.75 11.31 -25.68
CA ILE A 319 5.07 11.82 -25.28
C ILE A 319 5.78 12.48 -26.48
N LYS A 320 5.71 11.86 -27.67
CA LYS A 320 6.22 12.45 -28.92
C LYS A 320 5.51 13.76 -29.28
N ASP A 321 4.20 13.83 -29.10
CA ASP A 321 3.43 15.05 -29.32
C ASP A 321 3.89 16.19 -28.38
N LEU A 322 4.07 15.90 -27.07
CA LEU A 322 4.62 16.85 -26.10
C LEU A 322 6.01 17.36 -26.49
N ILE A 323 6.86 16.48 -27.03
CA ILE A 323 8.18 16.85 -27.53
C ILE A 323 8.07 17.75 -28.76
N SER A 324 7.24 17.38 -29.73
CA SER A 324 7.06 18.13 -30.98
C SER A 324 6.50 19.53 -30.76
N LYS A 325 5.68 19.71 -29.71
CA LYS A 325 5.09 20.99 -29.31
C LYS A 325 6.02 21.84 -28.43
N GLY A 326 7.23 21.36 -28.14
CA GLY A 326 8.20 22.06 -27.30
C GLY A 326 7.82 22.13 -25.82
N SER A 327 6.79 21.38 -25.39
CA SER A 327 6.40 21.30 -23.98
C SER A 327 7.43 20.50 -23.16
N MET A 328 8.18 19.60 -23.80
CA MET A 328 9.28 18.86 -23.18
C MET A 328 10.41 18.71 -24.20
N SER A 329 11.65 19.00 -23.82
CA SER A 329 12.80 18.69 -24.68
C SER A 329 13.42 17.34 -24.34
N ILE A 330 14.10 16.75 -25.32
CA ILE A 330 14.79 15.47 -25.17
C ILE A 330 15.99 15.63 -24.23
N ASP A 331 16.65 16.78 -24.29
CA ASP A 331 17.76 17.09 -23.40
C ASP A 331 17.28 17.29 -21.96
N GLN A 332 16.08 17.86 -21.75
CA GLN A 332 15.45 17.90 -20.44
C GLN A 332 15.14 16.49 -19.92
N LEU A 333 14.63 15.61 -20.79
CA LEU A 333 14.35 14.22 -20.42
C LEU A 333 15.64 13.48 -20.02
N LYS A 334 16.70 13.62 -20.81
CA LYS A 334 18.02 13.05 -20.50
C LYS A 334 18.58 13.59 -19.20
N ALA A 335 18.64 14.91 -19.05
CA ALA A 335 19.16 15.56 -17.84
C ALA A 335 18.43 15.12 -16.57
N ARG A 336 17.12 14.84 -16.65
CA ARG A 336 16.36 14.30 -15.51
C ARG A 336 16.66 12.83 -15.23
N LEU A 337 16.93 12.05 -16.27
CA LEU A 337 17.25 10.61 -16.16
C LEU A 337 18.73 10.34 -15.92
N ASP A 338 19.61 11.35 -15.93
CA ASP A 338 21.04 11.22 -15.60
C ASP A 338 21.33 10.43 -14.30
N PRO A 339 20.51 10.54 -13.21
CA PRO A 339 20.72 9.76 -12.00
C PRO A 339 20.33 8.28 -12.10
N VAL A 340 19.57 7.90 -13.14
CA VAL A 340 19.05 6.55 -13.36
C VAL A 340 20.07 5.70 -14.11
N ASN A 341 19.98 4.37 -14.00
CA ASN A 341 20.81 3.44 -14.76
C ASN A 341 20.83 3.81 -16.27
N PRO A 342 22.01 3.98 -16.91
CA PRO A 342 22.11 4.39 -18.30
C PRO A 342 21.35 3.50 -19.28
N SER A 343 21.22 2.19 -19.00
CA SER A 343 20.45 1.28 -19.84
C SER A 343 18.95 1.59 -19.82
N ILE A 344 18.39 1.92 -18.64
CA ILE A 344 16.99 2.33 -18.50
C ILE A 344 16.76 3.65 -19.23
N MET A 345 17.66 4.63 -19.06
CA MET A 345 17.59 5.90 -19.77
C MET A 345 17.60 5.69 -21.29
N GLN A 346 18.53 4.88 -21.81
CA GLN A 346 18.64 4.59 -23.24
C GLN A 346 17.35 3.96 -23.79
N ASP A 347 16.77 3.00 -23.06
CA ASP A 347 15.51 2.37 -23.45
C ASP A 347 14.35 3.37 -23.51
N LEU A 348 14.20 4.21 -22.47
CA LEU A 348 13.13 5.22 -22.42
C LEU A 348 13.27 6.26 -23.54
N VAL A 349 14.49 6.73 -23.79
CA VAL A 349 14.78 7.69 -24.88
C VAL A 349 14.55 7.05 -26.26
N ALA A 350 14.89 5.77 -26.42
CA ALA A 350 14.65 5.03 -27.67
C ALA A 350 13.15 4.89 -27.96
N ILE A 351 12.33 4.59 -26.94
CA ILE A 351 10.86 4.46 -27.07
C ILE A 351 10.24 5.76 -27.60
N VAL A 352 10.70 6.92 -27.11
CA VAL A 352 10.16 8.23 -27.52
C VAL A 352 10.72 8.72 -28.85
N GLY A 353 11.65 7.98 -29.47
CA GLY A 353 11.97 8.17 -30.89
C GLY A 353 12.78 9.41 -31.19
N VAL A 354 13.93 9.55 -30.51
CA VAL A 354 15.05 10.39 -30.95
C VAL A 354 16.21 9.47 -31.31
N SER A 355 15.95 8.52 -32.18
CA SER A 355 17.01 7.97 -33.02
C SER A 355 17.52 9.13 -33.88
N LYS A 356 18.83 9.35 -33.81
CA LYS A 356 19.62 10.41 -34.46
C LYS A 356 19.10 10.88 -35.82
#